data_AF-A0A973EEW2-F1
#
_entry.id   AF-A0A973EEW2-F1
#
_cell.length_a   1.000
_cell.length_b   1.000
_cell.length_c   1.000
_cell.angle_alpha   90.00
_cell.angle_beta   90.00
_cell.angle_gamma   90.00
#
_symmetry.space_group_name_H-M   'P 1'
#
loop_
_entity.id
_entity.type
_entity.pdbx_description
1 polymer ?
#
loop_
_entity_poly.entity_id
_entity_poly.type
_entity_poly.pdbx_seq_one_letter_code
_entity_poly.pdbx_strand_id
1 'polypeptide(L)' 'MARTVFIHQSNYIPWKGFFDALNMADEFIIYDVVQYTKQDWRNRNRILTADGPRWLTIPVTVRTLGQRINA' A
#
# COMPACT_ATOMS: atom_id res chain seq x y z
N MET A 1 -22.60 -15.11 -12.84
CA MET A 1 -21.14 -15.19 -12.57
C MET A 1 -20.90 -14.81 -11.11
N ALA A 2 -19.84 -15.32 -10.49
CA ALA A 2 -19.45 -14.88 -9.15
C ALA A 2 -18.83 -13.48 -9.23
N ARG A 3 -19.14 -12.62 -8.25
CA ARG A 3 -18.60 -11.26 -8.14
C ARG A 3 -17.22 -11.31 -7.48
N THR A 4 -16.23 -10.69 -8.11
CA THR A 4 -14.83 -10.66 -7.64
C THR A 4 -14.57 -9.38 -6.88
N VAL A 5 -14.05 -9.49 -5.66
CA VAL A 5 -13.73 -8.34 -4.80
C VAL A 5 -12.23 -8.32 -4.52
N PHE A 6 -11.57 -7.20 -4.78
CA PHE A 6 -10.18 -6.97 -4.42
C PHE A 6 -10.09 -6.04 -3.21
N ILE A 7 -9.52 -6.56 -2.11
CA ILE A 7 -9.39 -5.84 -0.85
C ILE A 7 -7.90 -5.63 -0.56
N HIS A 8 -7.44 -4.39 -0.46
CA HIS A 8 -6.03 -4.09 -0.26
C HIS A 8 -5.81 -2.85 0.61
N GLN A 9 -4.76 -2.86 1.44
CA GLN A 9 -4.29 -1.67 2.17
C GLN A 9 -3.76 -0.60 1.20
N SER A 10 -3.62 0.65 1.63
CA SER A 10 -3.03 1.68 0.77
C SER A 10 -1.57 1.33 0.39
N ASN A 11 -1.24 1.52 -0.88
CA ASN A 11 0.11 1.38 -1.41
C ASN A 11 0.56 2.73 -1.93
N TYR A 12 1.78 3.11 -1.58
CA TYR A 12 2.36 4.35 -2.09
C TYR A 12 2.87 4.26 -3.51
N ILE A 13 3.58 3.17 -3.83
CA ILE A 13 4.00 2.84 -5.19
C ILE A 13 3.37 1.49 -5.52
N PRO A 14 2.14 1.49 -6.07
CA PRO A 14 1.53 0.26 -6.53
C PRO A 14 2.36 -0.36 -7.66
N TRP A 15 2.57 -1.67 -7.61
CA TRP A 15 3.24 -2.42 -8.67
C TRP A 15 2.23 -2.86 -9.73
N LYS A 16 2.72 -3.35 -10.88
CA LYS A 16 1.88 -3.79 -12.00
C LYS A 16 0.73 -4.73 -11.56
N GLY A 17 1.02 -5.71 -10.71
CA GLY A 17 0.03 -6.68 -10.23
C GLY A 17 -1.12 -6.07 -9.44
N PHE A 18 -0.92 -4.93 -8.78
CA PHE A 18 -2.01 -4.19 -8.14
C PHE A 18 -3.00 -3.67 -9.17
N PHE A 19 -2.50 -3.09 -10.28
CA PHE A 19 -3.34 -2.59 -11.36
C PHE A 19 -4.01 -3.72 -12.13
N ASP A 20 -3.31 -4.85 -12.32
CA ASP A 20 -3.88 -6.04 -12.93
C ASP A 20 -5.06 -6.56 -12.08
N ALA A 21 -4.90 -6.66 -10.76
CA ALA A 21 -5.96 -7.07 -9.84
C ALA A 21 -7.13 -6.07 -9.81
N LEU A 22 -6.84 -4.77 -9.80
CA LEU A 22 -7.84 -3.71 -9.86
C LEU A 22 -8.67 -3.80 -11.15
N ASN A 23 -8.02 -4.11 -12.29
CA ASN A 23 -8.69 -4.26 -13.58
C ASN A 23 -9.53 -5.55 -13.69
N MET A 24 -9.22 -6.58 -12.91
CA MET A 24 -9.94 -7.86 -12.90
C MET A 24 -11.10 -7.92 -11.90
N ALA A 25 -11.17 -6.99 -10.94
CA ALA A 25 -12.16 -7.01 -9.88
C ALA A 25 -13.43 -6.22 -10.24
N ASP A 26 -14.60 -6.71 -9.79
CA ASP A 26 -15.87 -5.99 -9.90
C ASP A 26 -15.99 -4.89 -8.84
N GLU A 27 -15.29 -5.04 -7.71
CA GLU A 27 -15.27 -4.08 -6.62
C GLU A 27 -13.89 -4.03 -5.96
N PHE A 28 -13.44 -2.81 -5.65
CA PHE A 28 -12.20 -2.56 -4.94
C PHE A 28 -12.47 -1.90 -3.59
N ILE A 29 -11.96 -2.49 -2.52
CA ILE A 29 -12.11 -2.00 -1.15
C ILE A 29 -10.74 -1.61 -0.61
N ILE A 30 -10.60 -0.35 -0.22
CA ILE A 30 -9.43 0.13 0.51
C ILE A 30 -9.55 -0.34 1.95
N TYR A 31 -8.60 -1.14 2.40
CA TYR A 31 -8.59 -1.71 3.75
C TYR A 31 -7.75 -0.85 4.70
N ASP A 32 -8.31 0.27 5.13
CA ASP A 32 -7.65 1.32 5.93
C ASP A 32 -8.00 1.28 7.43
N VAL A 33 -8.96 0.44 7.82
CA VAL A 33 -9.40 0.25 9.21
C VAL A 33 -8.43 -0.58 10.06
N VAL A 34 -7.33 -1.04 9.47
CA VAL A 34 -6.29 -1.83 10.15
C VAL A 34 -5.19 -0.97 10.73
N GLN A 35 -4.44 -1.56 11.66
CA GLN A 35 -3.28 -0.90 12.26
C GLN A 35 -2.14 -0.77 11.25
N TYR A 36 -1.46 0.36 11.30
CA TYR A 36 -0.25 0.57 10.54
C TYR A 36 0.85 -0.44 10.97
N THR A 37 1.45 -1.11 9.98
CA THR A 37 2.56 -2.06 10.22
C THR A 37 3.89 -1.34 10.11
N LYS A 38 4.64 -1.28 11.22
CA LYS A 38 5.95 -0.63 11.28
C LYS A 38 6.97 -1.40 10.41
N GLN A 39 7.82 -0.67 9.68
CA GLN A 39 8.88 -1.22 8.81
C GLN A 39 8.36 -2.04 7.61
N ASP A 40 7.12 -1.80 7.19
CA ASP A 40 6.56 -2.44 6.01
C ASP A 40 7.03 -1.78 4.70
N TRP A 41 7.03 -2.56 3.62
CA TRP A 41 7.41 -2.11 2.27
C TRP A 41 6.50 -0.97 1.77
N ARG A 42 5.27 -0.84 2.30
CA ARG A 42 4.39 0.30 1.99
C ARG A 42 5.00 1.66 2.36
N ASN A 43 5.92 1.69 3.32
CA ASN A 43 6.53 2.92 3.81
C ASN A 43 7.91 3.23 3.24
N ARG A 44 8.63 2.19 2.80
CA ARG A 44 10.00 2.32 2.35
C ARG A 44 10.26 1.40 1.18
N ASN A 45 10.43 2.00 0.01
CA ASN A 45 10.70 1.30 -1.25
C ASN A 45 12.11 1.62 -1.75
N ARG A 46 12.76 0.65 -2.37
CA ARG A 46 14.03 0.86 -3.06
C ARG A 46 13.74 1.09 -4.54
N ILE A 47 14.11 2.26 -5.04
CA ILE A 47 13.94 2.63 -6.46
C ILE A 47 15.30 2.72 -7.15
N LEU A 48 15.32 2.42 -8.44
CA LEU A 48 16.51 2.62 -9.26
C LEU A 48 16.51 4.06 -9.79
N THR A 49 17.61 4.78 -9.62
CA THR A 49 17.82 6.11 -10.22
C THR A 49 19.04 6.06 -11.15
N ALA A 50 19.29 7.14 -11.89
CA ALA A 50 20.48 7.27 -12.74
C ALA A 50 21.79 7.12 -11.95
N ASP A 51 21.80 7.51 -10.68
CA ASP A 51 22.95 7.43 -9.77
C ASP A 51 22.96 6.14 -8.92
N GLY A 52 22.14 5.16 -9.28
CA GLY A 52 22.02 3.87 -8.60
C GLY A 52 20.81 3.77 -7.64
N PRO A 53 20.71 2.67 -6.87
CA PRO A 53 19.54 2.44 -6.03
C PRO A 53 19.42 3.42 -4.86
N ARG A 54 18.25 4.01 -4.68
CA ARG A 54 17.94 4.93 -3.56
C ARG A 54 16.75 4.42 -2.76
N TRP A 55 16.75 4.76 -1.47
CA TRP A 55 15.60 4.52 -0.61
C TRP A 55 14.65 5.70 -0.71
N LEU A 56 13.39 5.43 -1.04
CA LEU A 56 12.30 6.36 -0.94
C LEU A 56 11.47 6.00 0.29
N THR A 57 11.49 6.88 1.29
CA THR A 57 10.77 6.71 2.54
C THR A 57 9.65 7.73 2.61
N ILE A 58 8.43 7.26 2.82
CA ILE A 58 7.28 8.14 3.02
C ILE A 58 7.21 8.45 4.51
N PRO A 59 7.12 9.73 4.88
CA PRO A 59 6.84 10.08 6.27
C PRO A 59 5.44 9.58 6.63
N VAL A 60 5.35 8.84 7.73
CA VAL A 60 4.06 8.51 8.37
C VAL A 60 4.00 9.14 9.74
N THR A 61 2.86 9.75 10.04
CA THR A 61 2.57 10.28 11.37
C THR A 61 1.94 9.18 12.20
N VAL A 62 2.75 8.53 13.06
CA VAL A 62 2.25 7.55 14.03
C VAL A 62 2.25 8.23 15.39
N ARG A 63 1.07 8.51 15.95
CA ARG A 63 0.94 9.16 17.26
C ARG A 63 1.00 8.15 18.41
N THR A 64 0.44 6.96 18.21
CA THR A 64 0.38 5.90 19.22
C THR A 64 0.51 4.52 18.57
N LEU A 65 0.98 3.52 19.34
CA LEU A 65 0.92 2.12 18.94
C LEU A 65 -0.55 1.70 18.82
N GLY A 66 -0.92 1.14 17.67
CA GLY A 66 -2.29 0.68 17.40
C GLY A 66 -3.20 1.68 16.68
N GLN A 67 -2.67 2.82 16.23
CA GLN A 67 -3.41 3.75 15.36
C GLN A 67 -3.82 3.06 14.05
N ARG A 68 -5.09 3.23 13.65
CA ARG A 68 -5.58 2.79 12.33
C ARG A 68 -5.00 3.67 11.22
N ILE A 69 -4.89 3.12 10.02
CA ILE A 69 -4.34 3.85 8.88
C ILE A 69 -5.19 5.09 8.53
N ASN A 70 -6.50 5.06 8.79
CA ASN A 70 -7.43 6.16 8.50
C ASN A 70 -7.80 7.06 9.70
N ALA A 71 -7.10 6.94 10.83
CA ALA A 71 -7.38 7.72 12.04
C ALA A 71 -6.65 9.07 12.06
#